data_AF-A0A2P6QVQ8-F1
#
_entry.id   AF-A0A2P6QVQ8-F1
#
_cell.length_a   1.000
_cell.length_b   1.000
_cell.length_c   1.000
_cell.angle_alpha   90.00
_cell.angle_beta   90.00
_cell.angle_gamma   90.00
#
_symmetry.space_group_name_H-M   'P 1'
#
loop_
_entity.id
_entity.type
_entity.pdbx_description
1 polymer ?
#
loop_
_entity_poly.entity_id
_entity_poly.type
_entity_poly.pdbx_seq_one_letter_code
_entity_poly.pdbx_strand_id
1 'polypeptide(L)'
;MGKAPRDSSVVHYIQPGSLSVIEAVTDEINSRNVDSVFHIGDISYATGFLVEWDFFLHQINPIASRVSYMTAIGNHERDYIDSGSVYILADSGGEVGVPYETYFPMPTPAKDKPWYSIEQGSVHIMMISTEHDWTKNSE
;
A
#
# COMPACT_ATOMS: atom_id res chain seq x y z
N MET A 1 2.75 6.92 -1.05
CA MET A 1 4.11 6.81 -1.67
C MET A 1 3.86 6.87 -3.17
N GLY A 2 4.22 5.89 -4.00
CA GLY A 2 3.78 5.83 -5.40
C GLY A 2 4.86 5.31 -6.34
N LYS A 3 4.70 5.55 -7.65
CA LYS A 3 5.62 5.11 -8.69
C LYS A 3 6.00 6.25 -9.63
N ALA A 4 7.20 6.21 -10.18
CA ALA A 4 7.61 7.12 -11.24
C ALA A 4 8.66 6.46 -12.17
N PRO A 5 8.56 6.68 -13.49
CA PRO A 5 9.55 6.20 -14.45
C PRO A 5 10.91 6.87 -14.20
N ARG A 6 11.99 6.11 -14.43
CA ARG A 6 13.38 6.64 -14.41
C ARG A 6 13.82 7.18 -15.78
N ASP A 7 12.99 7.00 -16.80
CA ASP A 7 13.22 7.45 -18.17
C ASP A 7 12.08 8.38 -18.64
N SER A 8 12.01 8.66 -19.94
CA SER A 8 11.00 9.54 -20.52
C SER A 8 9.62 8.87 -20.74
N SER A 9 9.40 7.68 -20.19
CA SER A 9 8.10 7.02 -20.25
C SER A 9 7.04 7.85 -19.50
N VAL A 10 5.79 7.71 -19.93
CA VAL A 10 4.64 8.33 -19.27
C VAL A 10 3.70 7.23 -18.80
N VAL A 11 3.26 7.34 -17.56
CA VAL A 11 2.41 6.36 -16.87
C VAL A 11 1.22 7.05 -16.24
N HIS A 12 0.22 6.27 -15.84
CA HIS A 12 -0.95 6.80 -15.15
C HIS A 12 -0.58 7.23 -13.72
N TYR A 13 -0.91 8.48 -13.35
CA TYR A 13 -0.51 9.15 -12.12
C TYR A 13 0.96 8.95 -11.72
N ILE A 14 1.82 9.89 -12.10
CA ILE A 14 3.24 9.92 -11.72
C ILE A 14 3.40 10.57 -10.34
N GLN A 15 4.05 9.86 -9.40
CA GLN A 15 4.47 10.42 -8.11
C GLN A 15 5.99 10.67 -8.14
N PRO A 16 6.47 11.85 -8.59
CA PRO A 16 7.89 12.08 -8.83
C PRO A 16 8.74 11.95 -7.55
N GLY A 17 8.17 12.25 -6.38
CA GLY A 17 8.82 12.07 -5.09
C GLY A 17 9.02 10.59 -4.68
N SER A 18 8.41 9.63 -5.39
CA SER A 18 8.57 8.21 -5.06
C SER A 18 10.02 7.73 -5.24
N LEU A 19 10.73 8.21 -6.27
CA LEU A 19 12.11 7.79 -6.52
C LEU A 19 13.06 8.18 -5.39
N SER A 20 12.95 9.41 -4.89
CA SER A 20 13.82 9.88 -3.80
C SER A 20 13.52 9.17 -2.49
N VAL A 21 12.25 8.86 -2.20
CA VAL A 21 11.87 8.07 -1.02
C VAL A 21 12.40 6.64 -1.13
N ILE A 22 12.26 5.99 -2.29
CA ILE A 22 12.77 4.63 -2.50
C ILE A 22 14.30 4.58 -2.37
N GLU A 23 15.02 5.55 -2.93
CA GLU A 23 16.48 5.64 -2.77
C GLU A 23 16.88 5.83 -1.31
N ALA A 24 16.28 6.79 -0.60
CA ALA A 24 16.59 7.05 0.80
C ALA A 24 16.29 5.83 1.71
N VAL A 25 15.14 5.17 1.52
CA VAL A 25 14.79 3.96 2.30
C VAL A 25 15.72 2.80 1.94
N THR A 26 16.11 2.65 0.67
CA THR A 26 17.08 1.63 0.26
C THR A 26 18.43 1.85 0.93
N ASP A 27 18.89 3.10 1.04
CA ASP A 27 20.13 3.45 1.71
C ASP A 27 20.11 3.15 3.21
N GLU A 28 18.98 3.41 3.90
CA GLU A 28 18.80 3.05 5.31
C GLU A 28 18.74 1.53 5.56
N ILE A 29 18.23 0.77 4.59
CA ILE A 29 18.25 -0.71 4.67
C ILE A 29 19.66 -1.24 4.34
N ASN A 30 20.41 -0.56 3.47
CA ASN A 30 21.82 -0.87 3.20
C ASN A 30 22.71 -0.60 4.42
N SER A 31 22.44 0.47 5.17
CA SER A 31 23.14 0.78 6.42
C SER A 31 22.80 -0.16 7.58
N ARG A 32 21.79 -1.03 7.40
CA ARG A 32 21.24 -1.96 8.40
C ARG A 32 20.62 -1.27 9.62
N ASN A 33 20.08 -0.06 9.42
CA ASN A 33 19.37 0.69 10.46
C ASN A 33 17.86 0.44 10.48
N VAL A 34 17.32 -0.24 9.45
CA VAL A 34 15.89 -0.48 9.28
C VAL A 34 15.63 -1.97 9.17
N ASP A 35 14.80 -2.50 10.07
CA ASP A 35 14.39 -3.91 10.11
C ASP A 35 13.05 -4.16 9.40
N SER A 36 12.19 -3.14 9.32
CA SER A 36 10.86 -3.23 8.69
C SER A 36 10.39 -1.89 8.16
N VAL A 37 9.55 -1.94 7.12
CA VAL A 37 8.88 -0.79 6.51
C VAL A 37 7.38 -0.95 6.65
N PHE A 38 6.70 0.15 7.00
CA PHE A 38 5.24 0.26 7.02
C PHE A 38 4.79 1.31 6.00
N HIS A 39 4.03 0.89 4.98
CA HIS A 39 3.45 1.74 3.96
C HIS A 39 1.94 1.87 4.19
N ILE A 40 1.54 2.99 4.78
CA ILE A 40 0.21 3.19 5.35
C ILE A 40 -0.80 3.79 4.36
N GLY A 41 -1.15 3.03 3.32
CA GLY A 41 -2.11 3.43 2.30
C GLY A 41 -1.51 4.17 1.11
N ASP A 42 -2.30 4.32 0.05
CA ASP A 42 -1.95 5.02 -1.17
C ASP A 42 -0.64 4.50 -1.78
N ILE A 43 -0.74 3.25 -2.22
CA ILE A 43 0.41 2.39 -2.48
C ILE A 43 1.03 2.72 -3.83
N SER A 44 0.33 2.38 -4.91
CA SER A 44 0.84 2.48 -6.28
C SER A 44 0.18 3.60 -7.08
N TYR A 45 -0.99 4.07 -6.65
CA TYR A 45 -1.88 4.90 -7.49
C TYR A 45 -2.11 4.28 -8.88
N ALA A 46 -2.26 2.95 -8.96
CA ALA A 46 -2.62 2.26 -10.20
C ALA A 46 -4.04 2.62 -10.64
N THR A 47 -4.96 2.73 -9.68
CA THR A 47 -6.35 3.22 -9.84
C THR A 47 -7.02 2.69 -11.13
N GLY A 48 -6.99 1.37 -11.34
CA GLY A 48 -7.61 0.68 -12.48
C GLY A 48 -6.66 0.34 -13.62
N PHE A 49 -5.45 0.89 -13.64
CA PHE A 49 -4.41 0.57 -14.63
C PHE A 49 -3.47 -0.50 -14.07
N LEU A 50 -3.85 -1.78 -14.15
CA LEU A 50 -3.15 -2.86 -13.43
C LEU A 50 -1.65 -3.01 -13.73
N VAL A 51 -1.18 -2.61 -14.92
CA VAL A 51 0.26 -2.61 -15.26
C VAL A 51 1.10 -1.75 -14.30
N GLU A 52 0.48 -0.75 -13.69
CA GLU A 52 1.11 0.14 -12.73
C GLU A 52 1.44 -0.54 -11.40
N TRP A 53 0.69 -1.58 -11.02
CA TRP A 53 1.05 -2.42 -9.88
C TRP A 53 2.36 -3.15 -10.14
N ASP A 54 2.54 -3.73 -11.33
CA ASP A 54 3.79 -4.39 -11.70
C ASP A 54 4.95 -3.39 -11.66
N PHE A 55 4.75 -2.18 -12.18
CA PHE A 55 5.77 -1.14 -12.16
C PHE A 55 6.16 -0.76 -10.71
N PHE A 56 5.16 -0.56 -9.84
CA PHE A 56 5.39 -0.28 -8.43
C PHE A 56 6.12 -1.43 -7.71
N LEU A 57 5.69 -2.67 -7.92
CA LEU A 57 6.31 -3.86 -7.32
C LEU A 57 7.79 -4.01 -7.73
N HIS A 58 8.11 -3.73 -8.99
CA HIS A 58 9.50 -3.67 -9.44
C HIS A 58 10.27 -2.53 -8.77
N GLN A 59 9.64 -1.35 -8.62
CA GLN A 59 10.27 -0.18 -8.00
C GLN A 59 10.63 -0.41 -6.52
N ILE A 60 9.77 -1.10 -5.75
CA ILE A 60 10.03 -1.37 -4.32
C ILE A 60 10.89 -2.61 -4.07
N ASN A 61 11.20 -3.42 -5.09
CA ASN A 61 11.93 -4.67 -4.95
C ASN A 61 13.25 -4.53 -4.14
N PRO A 62 14.10 -3.49 -4.31
CA PRO A 62 15.32 -3.32 -3.50
C PRO A 62 15.07 -3.20 -1.98
N ILE A 63 13.85 -2.85 -1.58
CA ILE A 63 13.40 -2.71 -0.19
C ILE A 63 12.67 -3.99 0.24
N ALA A 64 11.57 -4.32 -0.45
CA ALA A 64 10.63 -5.36 -0.03
C ALA A 64 11.18 -6.79 -0.12
N SER A 65 12.25 -7.02 -0.89
CA SER A 65 12.95 -8.32 -0.94
C SER A 65 13.91 -8.54 0.23
N ARG A 66 14.18 -7.51 1.05
CA ARG A 66 15.22 -7.54 2.08
C ARG A 66 14.70 -7.42 3.50
N VAL A 67 13.61 -6.67 3.69
CA VAL A 67 12.96 -6.45 4.97
C VAL A 67 11.45 -6.60 4.82
N SER A 68 10.72 -6.81 5.92
CA SER A 68 9.27 -6.90 5.85
C SER A 68 8.67 -5.57 5.39
N TYR A 69 7.83 -5.61 4.36
CA TYR A 69 7.11 -4.46 3.82
C TYR A 69 5.62 -4.60 4.13
N MET A 70 5.22 -4.05 5.26
CA MET A 70 3.85 -4.14 5.77
C MET A 70 3.02 -2.99 5.22
N THR A 71 1.77 -3.25 4.83
CA THR A 71 0.92 -2.25 4.19
C THR A 71 -0.39 -2.04 4.95
N ALA A 72 -0.93 -0.83 4.88
CA ALA A 72 -2.36 -0.58 5.12
C ALA A 72 -3.03 -0.24 3.79
N ILE A 73 -4.33 -0.45 3.70
CA ILE A 73 -5.13 -0.08 2.52
C ILE A 73 -5.52 1.40 2.61
N GLY A 74 -5.49 2.13 1.51
CA GLY A 74 -5.99 3.52 1.40
C GLY A 74 -7.12 3.67 0.39
N ASN A 75 -7.61 4.90 0.20
CA ASN A 75 -8.71 5.22 -0.70
C ASN A 75 -8.37 4.84 -2.16
N HIS A 76 -7.14 5.07 -2.62
CA HIS A 76 -6.70 4.69 -3.97
C HIS A 76 -6.60 3.17 -4.20
N GLU A 77 -6.72 2.37 -3.14
CA GLU A 77 -6.85 0.93 -3.25
C GLU A 77 -8.31 0.47 -3.11
N ARG A 78 -9.13 1.12 -2.26
CA ARG A 78 -10.44 0.58 -1.83
C ARG A 78 -11.68 1.32 -2.33
N ASP A 79 -11.62 2.62 -2.53
CA ASP A 79 -12.82 3.45 -2.69
C ASP A 79 -13.43 3.35 -4.09
N TYR A 80 -14.67 2.87 -4.12
CA TYR A 80 -15.51 2.89 -5.30
C TYR A 80 -16.99 2.99 -4.94
N ILE A 81 -17.79 3.56 -5.85
CA ILE A 81 -19.24 3.69 -5.71
C ILE A 81 -19.87 2.30 -5.52
N ASP A 82 -20.79 2.19 -4.56
CA ASP A 82 -21.54 0.96 -4.22
C ASP A 82 -20.66 -0.26 -3.85
N SER A 83 -19.45 -0.03 -3.33
CA SER A 83 -18.50 -1.08 -2.94
C SER A 83 -18.47 -1.42 -1.45
N GLY A 84 -19.25 -0.71 -0.62
CA GLY A 84 -19.21 -0.84 0.84
C GLY A 84 -18.12 -0.02 1.55
N SER A 85 -17.34 0.80 0.81
CA SER A 85 -16.44 1.79 1.44
C SER A 85 -17.24 2.85 2.20
N VAL A 86 -16.66 3.37 3.29
CA VAL A 86 -17.19 4.53 4.04
C VAL A 86 -17.17 5.79 3.16
N TYR A 87 -16.18 5.90 2.28
CA TYR A 87 -16.04 7.02 1.36
C TYR A 87 -16.56 6.64 -0.03
N ILE A 88 -17.63 7.30 -0.45
CA ILE A 88 -18.29 7.05 -1.74
C ILE A 88 -17.62 7.90 -2.83
N LEU A 89 -16.38 7.53 -3.15
CA LEU A 89 -15.56 8.12 -4.21
C LEU A 89 -15.14 7.04 -5.21
N ALA A 90 -14.51 7.43 -6.32
CA ALA A 90 -14.04 6.50 -7.35
C ALA A 90 -12.51 6.43 -7.39
N ASP A 91 -11.86 6.68 -6.26
CA ASP A 91 -10.41 6.91 -6.17
C ASP A 91 -9.60 5.66 -6.50
N SER A 92 -10.15 4.47 -6.27
CA SER A 92 -9.53 3.21 -6.65
C SER A 92 -9.59 2.91 -8.15
N GLY A 93 -10.32 3.72 -8.94
CA GLY A 93 -10.54 3.47 -10.36
C GLY A 93 -11.20 2.11 -10.66
N GLY A 94 -11.97 1.58 -9.72
CA GLY A 94 -12.68 0.30 -9.86
C GLY A 94 -11.95 -0.91 -9.29
N GLU A 95 -10.75 -0.72 -8.70
CA GLU A 95 -9.99 -1.81 -8.08
C GLU A 95 -10.62 -2.44 -6.84
N VAL A 96 -11.36 -1.68 -6.03
CA VAL A 96 -12.13 -2.14 -4.85
C VAL A 96 -11.36 -3.11 -3.94
N GLY A 97 -10.08 -2.83 -3.70
CA GLY A 97 -9.18 -3.59 -2.82
C GLY A 97 -8.62 -4.89 -3.42
N VAL A 98 -9.11 -5.34 -4.58
CA VAL A 98 -8.75 -6.66 -5.13
C VAL A 98 -7.25 -6.79 -5.45
N PRO A 99 -6.61 -5.84 -6.16
CA PRO A 99 -5.17 -5.91 -6.41
C PRO A 99 -4.35 -5.83 -5.11
N TYR A 100 -4.74 -4.92 -4.20
CA TYR A 100 -4.09 -4.76 -2.90
C TYR A 100 -4.03 -6.08 -2.13
N GLU A 101 -5.18 -6.74 -1.92
CA GLU A 101 -5.24 -8.01 -1.18
C GLU A 101 -4.53 -9.17 -1.89
N THR A 102 -4.39 -9.08 -3.21
CA THR A 102 -3.71 -10.09 -4.02
C THR A 102 -2.18 -9.96 -3.93
N TYR A 103 -1.65 -8.75 -4.05
CA TYR A 103 -0.21 -8.49 -4.05
C TYR A 103 0.38 -8.38 -2.64
N PHE A 104 -0.42 -7.97 -1.66
CA PHE A 104 0.01 -7.76 -0.27
C PHE A 104 -0.79 -8.65 0.69
N PRO A 105 -0.38 -9.93 0.88
CA PRO A 105 -1.05 -10.86 1.78
C PRO A 105 -0.72 -10.55 3.25
N MET A 106 -1.25 -9.45 3.76
CA MET A 106 -1.14 -9.06 5.17
C MET A 106 -1.85 -10.08 6.08
N PRO A 107 -1.51 -10.17 7.38
CA PRO A 107 -2.11 -11.13 8.32
C PRO A 107 -3.52 -10.70 8.75
N THR A 108 -4.42 -10.51 7.78
CA THR A 108 -5.79 -10.06 7.96
C THR A 108 -6.72 -11.23 8.31
N PRO A 109 -7.82 -10.98 9.05
CA PRO A 109 -8.74 -12.05 9.46
C PRO A 109 -9.56 -12.64 8.30
N ALA A 110 -9.83 -11.86 7.25
CA ALA A 110 -10.54 -12.30 6.05
C ALA A 110 -10.28 -11.35 4.86
N LYS A 111 -10.83 -11.70 3.69
CA LYS A 111 -10.98 -10.77 2.56
C LYS A 111 -11.94 -9.64 2.93
N ASP A 112 -11.68 -8.44 2.41
CA ASP A 112 -12.38 -7.18 2.71
C ASP A 112 -12.42 -6.88 4.23
N LYS A 113 -11.43 -7.39 4.96
CA LYS A 113 -11.17 -7.09 6.38
C LYS A 113 -9.71 -6.70 6.60
N PRO A 114 -9.23 -5.59 6.02
CA PRO A 114 -7.80 -5.32 5.86
C PRO A 114 -7.08 -4.81 7.13
N TRP A 115 -7.74 -4.81 8.30
CA TRP A 115 -7.11 -4.52 9.58
C TRP A 115 -6.39 -5.75 10.15
N TYR A 116 -5.30 -5.51 10.87
CA TYR A 116 -4.51 -6.55 11.51
C TYR A 116 -3.65 -5.96 12.64
N SER A 117 -3.05 -6.83 13.43
CA SER A 117 -2.03 -6.45 14.40
C SER A 117 -0.85 -7.41 14.35
N ILE A 118 0.34 -6.91 14.63
CA ILE A 118 1.57 -7.72 14.74
C ILE A 118 2.38 -7.30 15.96
N GLU A 119 3.23 -8.20 16.41
CA GLU A 119 4.29 -7.91 17.37
C GLU A 119 5.62 -7.78 16.61
N GLN A 120 6.29 -6.64 16.77
CA GLN A 120 7.64 -6.43 16.26
C GLN A 120 8.58 -6.15 17.42
N GLY A 121 9.26 -7.20 17.89
CA GLY A 121 10.12 -7.14 19.06
C GLY A 121 9.33 -6.77 20.31
N SER A 122 9.50 -5.53 20.79
CA SER A 122 8.81 -5.01 21.99
C SER A 122 7.66 -4.04 21.67
N VAL A 123 7.32 -3.89 20.39
CA VAL A 123 6.29 -2.96 19.92
C VAL A 123 5.11 -3.75 19.36
N HIS A 124 3.93 -3.51 19.92
CA HIS A 124 2.66 -3.93 19.34
C HIS A 124 2.20 -2.90 18.31
N ILE A 125 1.93 -3.34 17.09
CA ILE A 125 1.50 -2.47 15.98
C ILE A 125 0.12 -2.91 15.53
N MET A 126 -0.81 -1.96 15.47
CA MET A 126 -2.16 -2.15 14.96
C MET A 126 -2.34 -1.34 13.67
N MET A 127 -2.80 -2.02 12.62
CA MET A 127 -3.19 -1.40 11.36
C MET A 127 -4.70 -1.43 11.22
N ILE A 128 -5.28 -0.25 10.99
CA ILE A 128 -6.70 -0.03 10.82
C ILE A 128 -6.92 0.47 9.39
N SER A 129 -8.04 0.10 8.78
CA SER A 129 -8.45 0.68 7.51
C SER A 129 -9.31 1.91 7.72
N THR A 130 -8.92 3.01 7.08
CA THR A 130 -9.72 4.23 6.99
C THR A 130 -10.78 4.17 5.92
N GLU A 131 -10.97 3.05 5.22
CA GLU A 131 -11.93 2.94 4.11
C GLU A 131 -13.14 2.05 4.49
N HIS A 132 -13.10 1.43 5.67
CA HIS A 132 -14.15 0.55 6.21
C HIS A 132 -14.76 1.17 7.47
N ASP A 133 -15.94 0.76 7.91
CA ASP A 133 -16.55 1.35 9.11
C ASP A 133 -15.67 1.11 10.36
N TRP A 134 -15.17 2.21 10.96
CA TRP A 134 -14.36 2.18 12.20
C TRP A 134 -15.14 2.69 13.42
N THR A 135 -16.48 2.77 13.35
CA THR A 135 -17.31 3.12 14.50
C THR A 135 -17.33 2.03 15.56
N LYS A 136 -17.79 2.36 16.76
CA LYS A 136 -17.83 1.40 17.87
C LYS A 136 -18.74 0.21 17.51
N ASN A 137 -18.19 -1.01 17.64
CA ASN A 137 -18.85 -2.30 17.32
C ASN A 137 -19.05 -2.55 15.81
N SER A 138 -18.26 -1.94 14.94
CA SER A 138 -18.28 -2.27 13.52
C SER A 138 -17.66 -3.64 13.20
N GLU A 139 -16.90 -4.21 14.16
CA GLU A 139 -16.23 -5.52 14.08
C GLU A 139 -16.39 -6.36 15.36
#